data_AF-A0A1E4NBW2-F1
#
_entry.id   AF-A0A1E4NBW2-F1
#
_cell.length_a   1.000
_cell.length_b   1.000
_cell.length_c   1.000
_cell.angle_alpha   90.00
_cell.angle_beta   90.00
_cell.angle_gamma   90.00
#
_symmetry.space_group_name_H-M   'P 1'
#
loop_
_entity.id
_entity.type
_entity.pdbx_description
1 polymer ?
#
loop_
_entity_poly.entity_id
_entity_poly.type
_entity_poly.pdbx_seq_one_letter_code
_entity_poly.pdbx_strand_id
1 'polypeptide(L)'
;MDVSPLQEQASLSCVMDSTELLRVRLLPAQFARALGVSKQSVSRWVRDGWVTPGADGRIDPEKAIAQLLRRCDPGRLRARWLRQAVGEVQALRDGLAAAENRAEAAEAKLAEAKEDLLLWKQEAQNFERSLYIFVELVANAAERLRALPDTEWTQILDGLLDQAINQSVDECHALAQAEDGLSAADLADIAEWDKQARAAGFT
;
A
#
# COMPACT_ATOMS: atom_id res chain seq x y z
N MET A 1 -24.66 16.29 15.43
CA MET A 1 -25.18 16.98 14.23
C MET A 1 -24.07 16.90 13.21
N ASP A 2 -24.17 15.91 12.34
CA ASP A 2 -23.12 15.47 11.44
C ASP A 2 -23.31 16.20 10.10
N VAL A 3 -22.42 17.14 9.82
CA VAL A 3 -22.53 18.00 8.63
C VAL A 3 -21.86 17.25 7.48
N SER A 4 -22.69 16.68 6.60
CA SER A 4 -22.23 15.90 5.45
C SER A 4 -21.25 16.70 4.57
N PRO A 5 -20.08 16.13 4.20
CA PRO A 5 -19.05 16.80 3.39
C PRO A 5 -19.45 17.06 1.93
N LEU A 6 -20.67 16.68 1.53
CA LEU A 6 -21.20 16.89 0.18
C LEU A 6 -21.78 18.29 -0.03
N GLN A 7 -22.02 19.07 1.03
CA GLN A 7 -22.63 20.39 0.91
C GLN A 7 -21.63 21.51 0.60
N GLU A 8 -20.33 21.32 0.86
CA GLU A 8 -19.28 22.28 0.51
C GLU A 8 -18.96 22.27 -1.00
N GLN A 9 -19.19 21.14 -1.68
CA GLN A 9 -18.94 20.97 -3.11
C GLN A 9 -19.90 21.81 -3.99
N ALA A 10 -21.06 22.21 -3.47
CA ALA A 10 -22.04 23.03 -4.20
C ALA A 10 -21.55 24.47 -4.45
N SER A 11 -20.65 24.98 -3.61
CA SER A 11 -20.09 26.34 -3.68
C SER A 11 -19.14 26.54 -4.87
N LEU A 12 -18.64 25.44 -5.45
CA LEU A 12 -17.75 25.44 -6.62
C LEU A 12 -18.52 25.42 -7.94
N SER A 13 -19.85 25.30 -7.93
CA SER A 13 -20.64 25.21 -9.17
C SER A 13 -20.88 26.55 -9.89
N CYS A 14 -20.57 27.69 -9.27
CA CYS A 14 -20.54 29.00 -9.94
C CYS A 14 -19.21 29.25 -10.72
N VAL A 15 -18.41 28.19 -10.90
CA VAL A 15 -17.08 28.21 -11.56
C VAL A 15 -17.14 27.53 -12.93
N MET A 16 -18.33 27.19 -13.45
CA MET A 16 -18.44 26.82 -14.86
C MET A 16 -17.95 28.00 -15.73
N ASP A 17 -17.03 27.67 -16.63
CA ASP A 17 -16.22 28.50 -17.54
C ASP A 17 -14.94 29.18 -17.02
N SER A 18 -14.45 28.91 -15.81
CA SER A 18 -13.10 29.42 -15.47
C SER A 18 -12.02 28.78 -16.35
N THR A 19 -12.14 27.48 -16.64
CA THR A 19 -11.18 26.74 -17.48
C THR A 19 -11.29 27.12 -18.96
N GLU A 20 -12.49 27.43 -19.45
CA GLU A 20 -12.67 27.93 -20.82
C GLU A 20 -12.17 29.38 -20.97
N LEU A 21 -12.37 30.23 -19.97
CA LEU A 21 -11.81 31.59 -19.93
C LEU A 21 -10.27 31.59 -19.87
N LEU A 22 -9.64 30.55 -19.31
CA LEU A 22 -8.18 30.39 -19.29
C LEU A 22 -7.61 29.99 -20.66
N ARG A 23 -8.41 29.40 -21.56
CA ARG A 23 -8.01 29.04 -22.93
C ARG A 23 -8.07 30.22 -23.91
N VAL A 24 -8.81 31.28 -23.58
CA VAL A 24 -8.93 32.48 -24.41
C VAL A 24 -7.92 33.54 -23.97
N ARG A 25 -7.19 34.12 -24.92
CA ARG A 25 -6.25 35.23 -24.62
C ARG A 25 -7.04 36.47 -24.21
N LEU A 26 -6.81 36.95 -23.00
CA LEU A 26 -7.60 37.99 -22.34
C LEU A 26 -6.93 39.36 -22.43
N LEU A 27 -7.71 40.43 -22.44
CA LEU A 27 -7.17 41.77 -22.20
C LEU A 27 -6.70 41.89 -20.73
N PRO A 28 -5.70 42.74 -20.42
CA PRO A 28 -5.21 42.92 -19.04
C PRO A 28 -6.30 43.25 -18.02
N ALA A 29 -7.34 43.98 -18.44
CA ALA A 29 -8.48 44.30 -17.58
C ALA A 29 -9.40 43.09 -17.33
N GLN A 30 -9.56 42.19 -18.30
CA GLN A 30 -10.32 40.95 -18.14
C GLN A 30 -9.54 39.96 -17.27
N PHE A 31 -8.22 39.86 -17.48
CA PHE A 31 -7.33 39.09 -16.62
C PHE A 31 -7.36 39.57 -15.16
N ALA A 32 -7.38 40.89 -14.93
CA ALA A 32 -7.53 41.46 -13.59
C ALA A 32 -8.85 41.04 -12.91
N ARG A 33 -9.96 41.05 -13.66
CA ARG A 33 -11.28 40.60 -13.16
C ARG A 33 -11.27 39.10 -12.85
N ALA A 34 -10.73 38.27 -13.76
CA ALA A 34 -10.60 36.83 -13.56
C ALA A 34 -9.76 36.49 -12.31
N LEU A 35 -8.70 37.28 -12.04
CA LEU A 35 -7.86 37.11 -10.87
C LEU A 35 -8.42 37.76 -9.58
N GLY A 36 -9.49 38.55 -9.66
CA GLY A 36 -10.02 39.32 -8.54
C GLY A 36 -9.06 40.41 -8.02
N VAL A 37 -8.22 40.98 -8.89
CA VAL A 37 -7.23 42.02 -8.56
C VAL A 37 -7.49 43.32 -9.30
N SER A 38 -6.82 44.40 -8.88
CA SER A 38 -6.95 45.69 -9.57
C SER A 38 -6.23 45.70 -10.93
N LYS A 39 -6.75 46.45 -11.91
CA LYS A 39 -6.08 46.66 -13.21
C LYS A 39 -4.67 47.25 -13.05
N GLN A 40 -4.46 48.08 -12.03
CA GLN A 40 -3.15 48.65 -11.72
C GLN A 40 -2.14 47.58 -11.28
N SER A 41 -2.59 46.55 -10.55
CA SER A 41 -1.76 45.40 -10.16
C SER A 41 -1.27 44.64 -11.39
N VAL A 42 -2.16 44.33 -12.33
CA VAL A 42 -1.78 43.67 -13.60
C VAL A 42 -0.87 44.55 -14.44
N SER A 43 -1.15 45.86 -14.54
CA SER A 43 -0.27 46.79 -15.26
C SER A 43 1.13 46.86 -14.63
N ARG A 44 1.23 46.78 -13.31
CA ARG A 44 2.51 46.70 -12.60
C ARG A 44 3.22 45.38 -12.89
N TRP A 45 2.52 44.25 -12.88
CA TRP A 45 3.11 42.95 -13.22
C TRP A 45 3.65 42.91 -14.65
N VAL A 46 2.96 43.53 -15.60
CA VAL A 46 3.45 43.63 -16.99
C VAL A 46 4.70 44.52 -17.05
N ARG A 47 4.65 45.70 -16.41
CA ARG A 47 5.80 46.63 -16.37
C ARG A 47 7.02 46.04 -15.68
N ASP A 48 6.81 45.34 -14.57
CA ASP A 48 7.88 44.68 -13.79
C ASP A 48 8.32 43.35 -14.46
N GLY A 49 7.73 43.00 -15.62
CA GLY A 49 8.07 41.82 -16.42
C GLY A 49 7.65 40.48 -15.80
N TRP A 50 6.77 40.49 -14.80
CA TRP A 50 6.24 39.29 -14.16
C TRP A 50 5.23 38.56 -15.04
N VAL A 51 4.55 39.30 -15.92
CA VAL A 51 3.61 38.76 -16.91
C VAL A 51 3.95 39.34 -18.28
N THR A 52 4.06 38.49 -19.29
CA THR A 52 4.33 38.92 -20.67
C THR A 52 3.06 38.86 -21.52
N PRO A 53 2.49 40.01 -21.94
CA PRO A 53 1.45 40.01 -22.96
C PRO A 53 2.07 39.63 -24.31
N GLY A 54 1.28 39.02 -25.20
CA GLY A 54 1.76 38.76 -26.56
C GLY A 54 1.67 39.99 -27.46
N ALA A 55 2.08 39.83 -28.72
CA ALA A 55 2.20 40.93 -29.69
C ALA A 55 0.90 41.70 -29.94
N ASP A 56 -0.25 41.06 -29.71
CA ASP A 56 -1.60 41.62 -29.79
C ASP A 56 -2.07 42.34 -28.50
N GLY A 57 -1.18 42.47 -27.51
CA GLY A 57 -1.48 43.09 -26.21
C GLY A 57 -2.36 42.23 -25.29
N ARG A 58 -2.67 40.99 -25.69
CA ARG A 58 -3.48 40.04 -24.90
C ARG A 58 -2.59 39.10 -24.08
N ILE A 59 -3.07 38.79 -22.89
CA ILE A 59 -2.43 37.92 -21.92
C ILE A 59 -2.97 36.50 -22.10
N ASP A 60 -2.06 35.56 -22.26
CA ASP A 60 -2.34 34.12 -22.15
C ASP A 60 -2.44 33.77 -20.66
N PRO A 61 -3.63 33.45 -20.13
CA PRO A 61 -3.85 33.31 -18.70
C PRO A 61 -3.03 32.19 -18.07
N GLU A 62 -2.91 31.04 -18.74
CA GLU A 62 -2.13 29.90 -18.25
C GLU A 62 -0.65 30.27 -18.12
N LYS A 63 -0.07 30.87 -19.17
CA LYS A 63 1.32 31.32 -19.13
C LYS A 63 1.54 32.43 -18.11
N ALA A 64 0.61 33.37 -18.01
CA ALA A 64 0.71 34.48 -17.07
C ALA A 64 0.67 34.00 -15.62
N ILE A 65 -0.24 33.08 -15.28
CA ILE A 65 -0.31 32.47 -13.96
C ILE A 65 0.98 31.68 -13.67
N ALA A 66 1.47 30.88 -14.62
CA ALA A 66 2.72 30.15 -14.47
C ALA A 66 3.94 31.08 -14.27
N GLN A 67 4.02 32.18 -15.02
CA GLN A 67 5.07 33.20 -14.85
C GLN A 67 4.97 33.90 -13.49
N LEU A 68 3.75 34.19 -13.03
CA LEU A 68 3.49 34.79 -11.72
C LEU A 68 3.93 33.87 -10.58
N LEU A 69 3.52 32.60 -10.61
CA LEU A 69 3.86 31.62 -9.58
C LEU A 69 5.37 31.32 -9.53
N ARG A 70 6.10 31.49 -10.63
CA ARG A 70 7.57 31.35 -10.66
C ARG A 70 8.31 32.53 -10.04
N ARG A 71 7.71 33.73 -10.04
CA ARG A 71 8.38 35.00 -9.66
C ARG A 71 7.87 35.59 -8.35
N CYS A 72 6.68 35.21 -7.91
CA CYS A 72 6.03 35.76 -6.73
C CYS A 72 5.40 34.65 -5.90
N ASP A 73 5.56 34.77 -4.58
CA ASP A 73 4.85 33.93 -3.63
C ASP A 73 3.33 34.25 -3.69
N PRO A 74 2.47 33.26 -3.98
CA PRO A 74 1.01 33.44 -4.03
C PRO A 74 0.41 33.93 -2.70
N GLY A 75 1.09 33.73 -1.57
CA GLY A 75 0.72 34.33 -0.29
C GLY A 75 0.76 35.86 -0.29
N ARG A 76 1.64 36.46 -1.10
CA ARG A 76 1.79 37.93 -1.24
C ARG A 76 0.90 38.52 -2.31
N LEU A 77 0.32 37.69 -3.17
CA LEU A 77 -0.68 38.11 -4.14
C LEU A 77 -2.02 38.38 -3.44
N ARG A 78 -2.69 39.46 -3.82
CA ARG A 78 -4.06 39.77 -3.38
C ARG A 78 -5.12 38.89 -4.07
N ALA A 79 -4.70 37.98 -4.95
CA ALA A 79 -5.59 37.05 -5.64
C ALA A 79 -5.99 35.92 -4.67
N ARG A 80 -7.15 36.07 -4.02
CA ARG A 80 -7.65 35.15 -2.99
C ARG A 80 -7.73 33.70 -3.46
N TRP A 81 -8.24 33.48 -4.67
CA TRP A 81 -8.46 32.14 -5.21
C TRP A 81 -7.15 31.42 -5.56
N LEU A 82 -6.13 32.14 -6.06
CA LEU A 82 -4.82 31.56 -6.34
C LEU A 82 -4.14 31.07 -5.06
N ARG A 83 -4.28 31.84 -3.98
CA ARG A 83 -3.78 31.44 -2.66
C ARG A 83 -4.50 30.19 -2.15
N GLN A 84 -5.83 30.14 -2.30
CA GLN A 84 -6.63 28.99 -1.92
C GLN A 84 -6.23 27.74 -2.72
N ALA A 85 -6.17 27.83 -4.05
CA ALA A 85 -5.80 26.70 -4.91
C ALA A 85 -4.38 26.18 -4.62
N VAL A 86 -3.41 27.07 -4.38
CA VAL A 86 -2.05 26.65 -4.00
C VAL A 86 -2.05 25.96 -2.63
N GLY A 87 -2.83 26.47 -1.67
CA GLY A 87 -2.99 25.84 -0.36
C GLY A 87 -3.61 24.44 -0.44
N GLU A 88 -4.65 24.27 -1.27
CA GLU A 88 -5.30 22.97 -1.51
C GLU A 88 -4.34 21.98 -2.19
N VAL A 89 -3.58 22.41 -3.20
CA VAL A 89 -2.56 21.56 -3.84
C VAL A 89 -1.48 21.14 -2.85
N GLN A 90 -1.05 22.05 -1.97
CA GLN A 90 -0.06 21.71 -0.95
C GLN A 90 -0.63 20.70 0.06
N ALA A 91 -1.86 20.92 0.55
CA ALA A 91 -2.53 19.99 1.44
C ALA A 91 -2.73 18.61 0.79
N LEU A 92 -3.02 18.56 -0.51
CA LEU A 92 -3.12 17.31 -1.27
C LEU A 92 -1.77 16.60 -1.39
N ARG A 93 -0.67 17.33 -1.62
CA ARG A 93 0.68 16.75 -1.65
C ARG A 93 1.10 16.20 -0.30
N ASP A 94 0.83 16.95 0.77
CA ASP A 94 1.14 16.52 2.13
C ASP A 94 0.29 15.29 2.50
N GLY A 95 -0.99 15.29 2.11
CA GLY A 95 -1.89 14.15 2.27
C GLY A 95 -1.47 12.91 1.48
N LEU A 96 -0.97 13.09 0.24
CA LEU A 96 -0.43 12.01 -0.59
C LEU A 96 0.80 11.39 0.07
N ALA A 97 1.78 12.20 0.47
CA ALA A 97 2.98 11.71 1.17
C ALA A 97 2.63 10.99 2.48
N ALA A 98 1.67 11.50 3.25
CA ALA A 98 1.19 10.84 4.46
C ALA A 98 0.43 9.54 4.19
N ALA A 99 -0.24 9.42 3.05
CA ALA A 99 -0.91 8.20 2.63
C ALA A 99 0.08 7.14 2.14
N GLU A 100 1.08 7.52 1.35
CA GLU A 100 2.16 6.65 0.88
C GLU A 100 2.94 6.07 2.06
N ASN A 101 3.37 6.89 3.02
CA ASN A 101 4.05 6.41 4.23
C ASN A 101 3.20 5.41 5.04
N ARG A 102 1.87 5.61 5.10
CA ARG A 102 0.97 4.66 5.77
C ARG A 102 0.82 3.36 5.00
N ALA A 103 0.82 3.41 3.67
CA ALA A 103 0.76 2.23 2.82
C ALA A 103 2.03 1.39 2.99
N GLU A 104 3.21 2.01 2.90
CA GLU A 104 4.50 1.33 3.12
C GLU A 104 4.57 0.68 4.51
N ALA A 105 4.15 1.40 5.56
CA ALA A 105 4.12 0.85 6.90
C ALA A 105 3.12 -0.32 7.07
N ALA A 106 2.00 -0.29 6.35
CA ALA A 106 1.03 -1.37 6.37
C ALA A 106 1.54 -2.60 5.59
N GLU A 107 2.21 -2.39 4.46
CA GLU A 107 2.83 -3.46 3.67
C GLU A 107 3.96 -4.15 4.43
N ALA A 108 4.78 -3.39 5.16
CA ALA A 108 5.81 -3.96 6.03
C ALA A 108 5.22 -4.86 7.13
N LYS A 109 4.16 -4.40 7.81
CA LYS A 109 3.45 -5.21 8.83
C LYS A 109 2.79 -6.45 8.23
N LEU A 110 2.28 -6.35 7.00
CA LEU A 110 1.69 -7.49 6.30
C LEU A 110 2.77 -8.52 5.95
N ALA A 111 3.96 -8.08 5.53
CA ALA A 111 5.09 -8.97 5.25
C ALA A 111 5.53 -9.71 6.52
N GLU A 112 5.73 -8.97 7.62
CA GLU A 112 6.07 -9.54 8.93
C GLU A 112 5.02 -10.57 9.40
N ALA A 113 3.73 -10.21 9.36
CA ALA A 113 2.66 -11.13 9.76
C ALA A 113 2.56 -12.38 8.88
N LYS A 114 2.96 -12.30 7.60
CA LYS A 114 3.02 -13.46 6.71
C LYS A 114 4.18 -14.38 7.05
N GLU A 115 5.34 -13.83 7.36
CA GLU A 115 6.50 -14.59 7.81
C GLU A 115 6.18 -15.33 9.12
N ASP A 116 5.58 -14.65 10.08
CA ASP A 116 5.09 -15.26 11.32
C ASP A 116 4.10 -16.39 11.04
N LEU A 117 3.11 -16.16 10.17
CA LEU A 117 2.11 -17.17 9.84
C LEU A 117 2.74 -18.42 9.21
N LEU A 118 3.75 -18.25 8.36
CA LEU A 118 4.49 -19.37 7.78
C LEU A 118 5.25 -20.15 8.85
N LEU A 119 5.91 -19.46 9.78
CA LEU A 119 6.60 -20.08 10.92
C LEU A 119 5.61 -20.89 11.77
N TRP A 120 4.50 -20.27 12.20
CA TRP A 120 3.48 -20.94 13.01
C TRP A 120 2.86 -22.14 12.30
N LYS A 121 2.63 -22.04 10.98
CA LYS A 121 2.13 -23.15 10.19
C LYS A 121 3.12 -24.32 10.17
N GLN A 122 4.41 -24.03 9.99
CA GLN A 122 5.46 -25.05 10.01
C GLN A 122 5.57 -25.70 11.39
N GLU A 123 5.55 -24.91 12.47
CA GLU A 123 5.56 -25.43 13.84
C GLU A 123 4.35 -26.32 14.12
N ALA A 124 3.15 -25.91 13.69
CA ALA A 124 1.94 -26.71 13.84
C ALA A 124 2.03 -28.05 13.09
N GLN A 125 2.58 -28.05 11.87
CA GLN A 125 2.81 -29.28 11.10
C GLN A 125 3.83 -30.20 11.77
N ASN A 126 4.94 -29.65 12.28
CA ASN A 126 5.94 -30.41 13.04
C ASN A 126 5.33 -31.02 14.31
N PHE A 127 4.52 -30.24 15.03
CA PHE A 127 3.83 -30.71 16.23
C PHE A 127 2.84 -31.83 15.91
N GLU A 128 2.00 -31.66 14.89
CA GLU A 128 1.07 -32.70 14.45
C GLU A 128 1.81 -33.99 14.05
N ARG A 129 2.93 -33.86 13.32
CA ARG A 129 3.75 -35.00 12.92
C ARG A 129 4.36 -35.73 14.12
N SER A 130 4.92 -34.99 15.07
CA SER A 130 5.49 -35.59 16.28
C SER A 130 4.43 -36.31 17.12
N LEU A 131 3.20 -35.82 17.19
CA LEU A 131 2.10 -36.53 17.85
C LEU A 131 1.77 -37.86 17.17
N TYR A 132 1.71 -37.91 15.83
CA TYR A 132 1.48 -39.17 15.12
C TYR A 132 2.59 -40.20 15.40
N ILE A 133 3.85 -39.78 15.33
CA ILE A 133 5.01 -40.64 15.62
C ILE A 133 4.98 -41.09 17.08
N PHE A 134 4.67 -40.20 18.01
CA PHE A 134 4.58 -40.53 19.43
C PHE A 134 3.52 -41.59 19.70
N VAL A 135 2.32 -41.46 19.13
CA VAL A 135 1.25 -42.47 19.26
C VAL A 135 1.71 -43.82 18.73
N GLU A 136 2.40 -43.86 17.58
CA GLU A 136 2.96 -45.09 17.01
C GLU A 136 4.04 -45.71 17.92
N LEU A 137 4.96 -44.90 18.43
CA LEU A 137 6.01 -45.33 19.36
C LEU A 137 5.42 -45.89 20.67
N VAL A 138 4.40 -45.24 21.22
CA VAL A 138 3.69 -45.72 22.41
C VAL A 138 2.97 -47.03 22.13
N ALA A 139 2.31 -47.16 20.97
CA ALA A 139 1.65 -48.41 20.56
C ALA A 139 2.67 -49.55 20.46
N ASN A 140 3.85 -49.30 19.87
CA ASN A 140 4.94 -50.27 19.77
C ASN A 140 5.56 -50.61 21.13
N ALA A 141 5.58 -49.67 22.08
CA ALA A 141 6.08 -49.88 23.43
C ALA A 141 5.04 -50.44 24.41
N ALA A 142 3.79 -50.68 23.97
CA ALA A 142 2.67 -50.99 24.86
C ALA A 142 2.91 -52.23 25.75
N GLU A 143 3.49 -53.31 25.21
CA GLU A 143 3.78 -54.51 26.00
C GLU A 143 4.88 -54.27 27.04
N ARG A 144 5.89 -53.45 26.70
CA ARG A 144 6.95 -53.06 27.64
C ARG A 144 6.39 -52.20 28.76
N LEU A 145 5.52 -51.24 28.45
CA LEU A 145 4.87 -50.38 29.45
C LEU A 145 4.02 -51.21 30.42
N ARG A 146 3.24 -52.18 29.91
CA ARG A 146 2.43 -53.07 30.78
C ARG A 146 3.25 -54.00 31.68
N ALA A 147 4.48 -54.32 31.29
CA ALA A 147 5.38 -55.18 32.06
C ALA A 147 6.10 -54.45 33.21
N LEU A 148 6.04 -53.10 33.25
CA LEU A 148 6.75 -52.26 34.21
C LEU A 148 5.78 -51.60 35.20
N PRO A 149 6.23 -51.28 36.42
CA PRO A 149 5.43 -50.51 37.36
C PRO A 149 5.17 -49.09 36.85
N ASP A 150 3.99 -48.54 37.15
CA ASP A 150 3.54 -47.21 36.71
C ASP A 150 4.53 -46.08 37.04
N THR A 151 5.33 -46.25 38.10
CA THR A 151 6.37 -45.29 38.52
C THR A 151 7.49 -45.11 37.48
N GLU A 152 7.66 -46.07 36.55
CA GLU A 152 8.66 -46.00 35.48
C GLU A 152 8.09 -45.49 34.16
N TRP A 153 6.75 -45.34 34.05
CA TRP A 153 6.10 -44.97 32.79
C TRP A 153 6.50 -43.57 32.33
N THR A 154 6.57 -42.60 33.23
CA THR A 154 6.90 -41.21 32.89
C THR A 154 8.23 -41.11 32.16
N GLN A 155 9.29 -41.75 32.68
CA GLN A 155 10.61 -41.71 32.06
C GLN A 155 10.62 -42.34 30.66
N ILE A 156 9.84 -43.41 30.45
CA ILE A 156 9.72 -44.06 29.14
C ILE A 156 8.93 -43.17 28.19
N LEU A 157 7.79 -42.63 28.61
CA LEU A 157 6.96 -41.76 27.79
C LEU A 157 7.70 -40.47 27.40
N ASP A 158 8.46 -39.87 28.32
CA ASP A 158 9.30 -38.71 28.02
C ASP A 158 10.35 -39.06 26.96
N GLY A 159 11.02 -40.21 27.09
CA GLY A 159 12.00 -40.67 26.10
C GLY A 159 11.37 -40.96 24.73
N LEU A 160 10.15 -41.51 24.68
CA LEU A 160 9.42 -41.72 23.43
C LEU A 160 8.95 -40.40 22.81
N LEU A 161 8.58 -39.41 23.63
CA LEU A 161 8.22 -38.07 23.17
C LEU A 161 9.44 -37.35 22.58
N ASP A 162 10.59 -37.39 23.26
CA ASP A 162 11.84 -36.84 22.74
C ASP A 162 12.24 -37.51 21.41
N GLN A 163 12.08 -38.83 21.32
CA GLN A 163 12.32 -39.58 20.08
C GLN A 163 11.37 -39.14 18.96
N ALA A 164 10.08 -38.98 19.25
CA ALA A 164 9.09 -38.55 18.27
C ALA A 164 9.36 -37.12 17.76
N ILE A 165 9.75 -36.20 18.65
CA ILE A 165 10.13 -34.83 18.29
C ILE A 165 11.33 -34.87 17.36
N ASN A 166 12.41 -35.57 17.72
CA ASN A 166 13.62 -35.66 16.89
C ASN A 166 13.35 -36.29 15.52
N GLN A 167 12.58 -37.39 15.48
CA GLN A 167 12.23 -38.03 14.21
C GLN A 167 11.37 -37.12 13.32
N SER A 168 10.42 -36.38 13.90
CA SER A 168 9.61 -35.42 13.12
C SER A 168 10.46 -34.31 12.50
N VAL A 169 11.47 -33.83 13.21
CA VAL A 169 12.40 -32.80 12.72
C VAL A 169 13.26 -33.34 11.57
N ASP A 170 13.80 -34.56 11.72
CA ASP A 170 14.60 -35.22 10.69
C ASP A 170 13.78 -35.48 9.41
N GLU A 171 12.54 -35.95 9.53
CA GLU A 171 11.64 -36.18 8.40
C GLU A 171 11.27 -34.86 7.69
N CYS A 172 11.00 -33.79 8.44
CA CYS A 172 10.73 -32.47 7.86
C CYS A 172 11.96 -31.90 7.14
N HIS A 173 13.17 -32.09 7.67
CA HIS A 173 14.39 -31.71 6.98
C HIS A 173 14.62 -32.51 5.70
N ALA A 174 14.32 -33.81 5.70
CA ALA A 174 14.42 -34.66 4.52
C ALA A 174 13.43 -34.24 3.43
N LEU A 175 12.19 -33.87 3.80
CA LEU A 175 11.19 -33.35 2.86
C LEU A 175 11.59 -31.99 2.28
N ALA A 176 12.10 -31.07 3.10
CA ALA A 176 12.59 -29.77 2.61
C ALA A 176 13.77 -29.92 1.62
N GLN A 177 14.71 -30.83 1.88
CA GLN A 177 15.80 -31.13 0.96
C GLN A 177 15.33 -31.80 -0.35
N ALA A 178 14.25 -32.59 -0.29
CA ALA A 178 13.64 -33.17 -1.48
C ALA A 178 12.90 -32.12 -2.32
N GLU A 179 12.28 -31.12 -1.70
CA GLU A 179 11.61 -30.00 -2.38
C GLU A 179 12.61 -29.02 -3.03
N ASP A 180 13.73 -28.70 -2.35
CA ASP A 180 14.82 -27.89 -2.94
C ASP A 180 15.54 -28.61 -4.09
N GLY A 181 15.37 -29.94 -4.18
CA GLY A 181 15.86 -30.78 -5.27
C GLY A 181 14.89 -30.91 -6.45
N LEU A 182 13.68 -30.35 -6.37
CA LEU A 182 12.72 -30.34 -7.49
C LEU A 182 13.24 -29.40 -8.58
N SER A 183 13.43 -29.95 -9.78
CA SER A 183 13.85 -29.16 -10.92
C SER A 183 12.74 -28.19 -11.32
N ALA A 184 13.08 -27.14 -12.09
CA ALA A 184 12.09 -26.24 -12.67
C ALA A 184 11.03 -26.98 -13.53
N ALA A 185 11.33 -28.19 -14.01
CA ALA A 185 10.38 -29.03 -14.72
C ALA A 185 9.35 -29.66 -13.77
N ASP A 186 9.77 -30.12 -12.60
CA ASP A 186 8.87 -30.75 -11.62
C ASP A 186 7.89 -29.71 -11.02
N LEU A 187 8.36 -28.48 -10.80
CA LEU A 187 7.51 -27.36 -10.39
C LEU A 187 6.52 -26.93 -11.48
N ALA A 188 6.90 -27.05 -12.76
CA ALA A 188 6.00 -26.77 -13.88
C ALA A 188 4.90 -27.83 -14.00
N ASP A 189 5.22 -29.10 -13.80
CA ASP A 189 4.25 -30.20 -13.83
C ASP A 189 3.26 -30.12 -12.66
N ILE A 190 3.71 -29.73 -11.46
CA ILE A 190 2.83 -29.50 -10.31
C ILE A 190 1.89 -28.31 -10.54
N ALA A 191 2.40 -27.22 -11.13
CA ALA A 191 1.58 -26.06 -11.49
C ALA A 191 0.55 -26.36 -12.59
N GLU A 192 0.93 -27.18 -13.58
CA GLU A 192 0.02 -27.66 -14.63
C GLU A 192 -1.09 -28.55 -14.02
N TRP A 193 -0.75 -29.39 -13.04
CA TRP A 193 -1.70 -30.25 -12.34
C TRP A 193 -2.69 -29.47 -11.46
N ASP A 194 -2.23 -28.47 -10.68
CA ASP A 194 -3.11 -27.61 -9.87
C ASP A 194 -4.08 -26.80 -10.75
N LYS A 195 -3.61 -26.34 -11.92
CA LYS A 195 -4.45 -25.68 -12.92
C LYS A 195 -5.54 -26.60 -13.47
N GLN A 196 -5.23 -27.88 -13.71
CA GLN A 196 -6.18 -28.90 -14.15
C GLN A 196 -7.18 -29.27 -13.05
N ALA A 197 -6.73 -29.40 -11.80
CA ALA A 197 -7.58 -29.71 -10.65
C ALA A 197 -8.64 -28.61 -10.40
N ARG A 198 -8.21 -27.33 -10.46
CA ARG A 198 -9.12 -26.17 -10.36
C ARG A 198 -10.10 -26.09 -11.53
N ALA A 199 -9.65 -26.38 -12.75
CA ALA A 199 -10.53 -26.42 -13.93
C ALA A 199 -11.56 -27.56 -13.84
N ALA A 200 -11.24 -28.65 -13.15
CA ALA A 200 -12.14 -29.77 -12.89
C ALA A 200 -13.08 -29.56 -11.69
N GLY A 201 -12.99 -28.42 -10.99
CA GLY A 201 -13.87 -28.09 -9.86
C GLY A 201 -13.54 -28.84 -8.58
N PHE A 202 -12.34 -29.40 -8.45
CA PHE A 202 -11.83 -29.92 -7.18
C PHE A 202 -11.27 -28.75 -6.36
N THR A 203 -12.10 -28.21 -5.46
CA THR A 203 -11.69 -27.30 -4.37
C THR A 203 -12.53 -27.61 -3.14
#